data_AF-A0A369PX51-F1
#
_entry.id   AF-A0A369PX51-F1
#
_cell.length_a   1.000
_cell.length_b   1.000
_cell.length_c   1.000
_cell.angle_alpha   90.00
_cell.angle_beta   90.00
_cell.angle_gamma   90.00
#
_symmetry.space_group_name_H-M   'P 1'
#
loop_
_entity.id
_entity.type
_entity.pdbx_description
1 polymer ?
#
loop_
_entity_poly.entity_id
_entity_poly.type
_entity_poly.pdbx_seq_one_letter_code
_entity_poly.pdbx_strand_id
1 'polypeptide(L)'
;MNDDRKDLNKLIKNRDIYKALLICAFILWPCILIAAIYFYSKKGSIALFIPVFTLIAVFVPVYIQFRSLNAEVKSKEQGKL
;
A
#
# COMPACT_ATOMS: atom_id res chain seq x y z
N MET A 1 -30.17 5.92 10.57
CA MET A 1 -29.69 4.54 10.83
C MET A 1 -29.24 3.75 9.59
N ASN A 2 -29.68 4.09 8.35
CA ASN A 2 -29.19 3.43 7.12
C ASN A 2 -27.88 4.03 6.57
N ASP A 3 -27.53 5.25 6.95
CA ASP A 3 -26.36 5.99 6.44
C ASP A 3 -25.04 5.42 7.00
N ASP A 4 -24.96 5.23 8.32
CA ASP A 4 -23.77 4.72 9.01
C ASP A 4 -23.31 3.32 8.55
N ARG A 5 -24.23 2.49 8.04
CA ARG A 5 -23.91 1.17 7.48
C ARG A 5 -23.31 1.26 6.08
N LYS A 6 -23.74 2.24 5.28
CA LYS A 6 -23.17 2.50 3.95
C LYS A 6 -21.75 3.06 4.07
N ASP A 7 -21.51 3.98 5.00
CA ASP A 7 -20.18 4.53 5.24
C ASP A 7 -19.20 3.47 5.75
N LEU A 8 -19.62 2.61 6.68
CA LEU A 8 -18.76 1.54 7.18
C LEU A 8 -18.38 0.55 6.06
N ASN A 9 -19.33 0.15 5.23
CA ASN A 9 -19.05 -0.74 4.09
C ASN A 9 -18.11 -0.09 3.07
N LYS A 10 -18.23 1.23 2.84
CA LYS A 10 -17.33 1.97 1.94
C LYS A 10 -15.91 2.03 2.51
N LEU A 11 -15.76 2.26 3.81
CA LEU A 11 -14.46 2.27 4.50
C LEU A 11 -13.80 0.89 4.51
N ILE A 12 -14.56 -0.19 4.74
CA ILE A 12 -14.05 -1.57 4.67
C ILE A 12 -13.58 -1.91 3.25
N LYS A 13 -14.37 -1.55 2.23
CA LYS A 13 -13.99 -1.78 0.82
C LYS A 13 -12.70 -1.03 0.45
N ASN A 14 -12.55 0.21 0.90
CA ASN A 14 -11.33 0.98 0.67
C ASN A 14 -10.12 0.33 1.40
N ARG A 15 -10.30 -0.16 2.63
CA ARG A 15 -9.26 -0.88 3.37
C ARG A 15 -8.78 -2.13 2.61
N ASP A 16 -9.70 -2.90 2.03
CA ASP A 16 -9.35 -4.10 1.27
C ASP A 16 -8.57 -3.77 -0.01
N ILE A 17 -8.89 -2.67 -0.70
CA ILE A 17 -8.12 -2.19 -1.87
C ILE A 17 -6.68 -1.86 -1.46
N TYR A 18 -6.49 -1.11 -0.38
CA TYR A 18 -5.17 -0.77 0.13
C TYR A 18 -4.39 -2.01 0.58
N LYS A 19 -5.05 -2.96 1.24
CA LYS A 19 -4.45 -4.24 1.65
C LYS A 19 -4.00 -5.05 0.42
N ALA A 20 -4.83 -5.14 -0.61
CA ALA A 20 -4.48 -5.79 -1.87
C ALA A 20 -3.30 -5.11 -2.56
N LEU A 21 -3.28 -3.76 -2.59
CA LEU A 21 -2.18 -2.98 -3.16
C LEU A 21 -0.85 -3.25 -2.44
N LEU A 22 -0.87 -3.30 -1.10
CA LEU A 22 0.30 -3.65 -0.27
C LEU A 22 0.83 -5.05 -0.59
N ILE A 23 -0.07 -6.03 -0.76
CA ILE A 23 0.31 -7.40 -1.13
C ILE A 23 0.91 -7.44 -2.54
N CYS A 24 0.30 -6.78 -3.51
CA CYS A 24 0.82 -6.71 -4.88
C CYS A 24 2.22 -6.08 -4.91
N ALA A 25 2.45 -5.01 -4.15
CA ALA A 25 3.77 -4.40 -4.10
C ALA A 25 4.80 -5.25 -3.38
N PHE A 26 4.40 -5.98 -2.33
CA PHE A 26 5.30 -6.91 -1.66
C PHE A 26 5.75 -8.04 -2.59
N ILE A 27 4.85 -8.56 -3.43
CA ILE A 27 5.16 -9.57 -4.44
C ILE A 27 6.00 -8.98 -5.59
N LEU A 28 5.75 -7.71 -5.96
CA LEU A 28 6.49 -7.03 -7.03
C LEU A 28 7.93 -6.65 -6.61
N TRP A 29 8.15 -6.42 -5.32
CA TRP A 29 9.43 -6.02 -4.75
C TRP A 29 10.62 -6.93 -5.11
N PRO A 30 10.54 -8.28 -4.94
CA PRO A 30 11.64 -9.17 -5.32
C PRO A 30 11.92 -9.12 -6.82
N CYS A 31 10.90 -9.01 -7.69
CA CYS A 31 11.12 -8.86 -9.13
C CYS A 31 11.92 -7.60 -9.46
N ILE A 32 11.60 -6.48 -8.81
CA ILE A 32 12.31 -5.21 -9.00
C ILE A 32 13.75 -5.30 -8.47
N LEU A 33 13.95 -5.90 -7.30
CA LEU A 33 15.29 -6.11 -6.74
C LEU A 33 16.17 -6.97 -7.65
N ILE A 34 15.64 -8.08 -8.17
CA ILE A 34 16.37 -8.95 -9.10
C ILE A 34 16.75 -8.19 -10.37
N ALA A 35 15.81 -7.41 -10.94
CA ALA A 35 16.08 -6.60 -12.12
C ALA A 35 17.16 -5.53 -11.86
N ALA A 36 17.10 -4.86 -10.70
CA ALA A 36 18.09 -3.87 -10.29
C ALA A 36 19.49 -4.48 -10.13
N ILE A 37 19.59 -5.64 -9.46
CA ILE A 37 20.86 -6.37 -9.28
C ILE A 37 21.42 -6.82 -10.63
N TYR A 38 20.58 -7.38 -11.51
CA TYR A 38 21.01 -7.84 -12.84
C TYR A 38 21.58 -6.70 -13.68
N PHE A 39 20.88 -5.57 -13.73
CA PHE A 39 21.34 -4.41 -14.50
C PHE A 39 22.55 -3.73 -13.88
N TYR A 40 22.63 -3.65 -12.55
CA TYR A 40 23.80 -3.12 -11.87
C TYR A 40 25.05 -3.94 -12.22
N SER A 41 24.93 -5.27 -12.18
CA SER A 41 26.01 -6.19 -12.56
C SER A 41 26.40 -6.08 -14.04
N LYS A 42 25.43 -5.91 -14.95
CA LYS A 42 25.66 -5.94 -16.40
C LYS A 42 26.06 -4.60 -17.02
N LYS A 43 25.59 -3.47 -16.47
CA LYS A 43 25.80 -2.11 -17.01
C LYS A 43 26.52 -1.17 -16.05
N GLY A 44 26.80 -1.59 -14.81
CA GLY A 44 27.43 -0.73 -13.79
C GLY A 44 26.60 0.51 -13.43
N SER A 45 25.32 0.55 -13.80
CA SER A 45 24.49 1.75 -13.70
C SER A 45 23.50 1.65 -12.54
N ILE A 46 23.55 2.64 -11.65
CA ILE A 46 22.66 2.80 -10.49
C ILE A 46 21.27 3.32 -10.89
N ALA A 47 21.04 3.66 -12.16
CA ALA A 47 19.81 4.29 -12.63
C ALA A 47 18.52 3.54 -12.25
N LEU A 48 18.58 2.22 -12.04
CA LEU A 48 17.42 1.41 -11.61
C LEU A 48 17.16 1.40 -10.10
N PHE A 49 18.09 1.87 -9.28
CA PHE A 49 17.80 2.10 -7.86
C PHE A 49 16.85 3.29 -7.66
N ILE A 50 16.91 4.29 -8.54
CA ILE A 50 16.01 5.45 -8.50
C ILE A 50 14.53 5.00 -8.51
N PRO A 51 14.04 4.22 -9.49
CA PRO A 51 12.66 3.75 -9.48
C PRO A 51 12.32 2.84 -8.29
N VAL A 52 13.28 2.10 -7.73
CA VAL A 52 13.07 1.33 -6.48
C VAL A 52 12.78 2.28 -5.32
N PHE A 53 13.60 3.33 -5.14
CA PHE A 53 13.39 4.32 -4.09
C PHE A 53 12.14 5.17 -4.32
N THR A 54 11.82 5.51 -5.56
CA THR A 54 10.56 6.18 -5.93
C THR A 54 9.35 5.35 -5.53
N LEU A 55 9.40 4.02 -5.74
CA LEU A 55 8.33 3.11 -5.31
C LEU A 55 8.17 3.09 -3.79
N ILE A 56 9.27 3.09 -3.01
CA ILE A 56 9.21 3.25 -1.55
C ILE A 56 8.51 4.56 -1.20
N ALA A 57 8.93 5.67 -1.81
CA ALA A 57 8.40 7.00 -1.50
C ALA A 57 6.89 7.11 -1.81
N VAL A 58 6.42 6.50 -2.90
CA VAL A 58 4.99 6.43 -3.24
C VAL A 58 4.22 5.52 -2.28
N PHE A 59 4.85 4.49 -1.72
CA PHE A 59 4.22 3.59 -0.75
C PHE A 59 3.99 4.23 0.63
N VAL A 60 4.78 5.23 1.01
CA VAL A 60 4.63 5.94 2.29
C VAL A 60 3.23 6.57 2.47
N PRO A 61 2.74 7.44 1.56
CA PRO A 61 1.41 8.04 1.71
C PRO A 61 0.29 7.00 1.64
N VAL A 62 0.47 5.93 0.86
CA VAL A 62 -0.47 4.79 0.80
C VAL A 62 -0.58 4.10 2.16
N TYR A 63 0.55 3.86 2.82
CA TYR A 63 0.58 3.25 4.15
C TYR A 63 -0.04 4.16 5.22
N ILE A 64 0.22 5.47 5.17
CA ILE A 64 -0.38 6.45 6.08
C ILE A 64 -1.91 6.47 5.90
N GLN A 65 -2.39 6.53 4.65
CA GLN A 65 -3.83 6.46 4.37
C GLN A 65 -4.44 5.15 4.85
N PHE A 66 -3.80 4.01 4.60
CA PHE A 66 -4.27 2.72 5.09
C PHE A 66 -4.40 2.69 6.63
N ARG A 67 -3.40 3.22 7.34
CA ARG A 67 -3.41 3.29 8.81
C ARG A 67 -4.55 4.18 9.33
N SER A 68 -4.75 5.35 8.72
CA SER A 68 -5.85 6.26 9.06
C SER A 68 -7.20 5.60 8.84
N LEU A 69 -7.38 4.96 7.68
CA LEU A 69 -8.61 4.29 7.31
C LEU A 69 -8.91 3.09 8.24
N ASN A 70 -7.88 2.34 8.64
CA ASN A 70 -8.01 1.24 9.57
C ASN A 70 -8.41 1.72 10.98
N ALA A 71 -7.90 2.87 11.42
CA ALA A 71 -8.30 3.49 12.67
C ALA A 71 -9.77 3.97 12.63
N GLU A 72 -10.20 4.57 11.52
CA GLU A 72 -11.60 4.98 11.31
C GLU A 72 -12.57 3.79 11.27
N VAL A 73 -12.23 2.72 10.55
CA VAL A 73 -13.06 1.49 10.52
C VAL A 73 -13.21 0.93 11.93
N LYS A 74 -12.09 0.80 12.67
CA LYS A 74 -12.10 0.27 14.03
C LYS A 74 -12.90 1.17 14.99
N SER A 75 -12.76 2.49 14.89
CA SER A 75 -13.51 3.44 15.70
C SER A 75 -15.02 3.35 15.44
N LYS A 76 -15.43 3.16 14.18
CA LYS A 76 -16.85 3.04 13.80
C LYS A 76 -17.44 1.65 14.11
N GLU A 77 -16.62 0.60 14.13
CA GLU A 77 -17.01 -0.71 14.65
C GLU A 77 -17.21 -0.67 16.18
N GLN A 78 -16.34 0.03 16.91
CA GLN A 78 -16.37 0.09 18.38
C GLN A 78 -17.40 1.07 18.94
N GLY A 79 -17.69 2.19 18.26
CA GLY A 79 -18.73 3.16 18.65
C GLY A 79 -20.18 2.70 18.37
N LYS A 80 -20.37 1.44 17.99
CA LYS A 80 -21.68 0.81 17.72
C LYS A 80 -22.11 -0.22 18.78
N LEU A 81 -21.35 -0.33 19.88
CA LEU A 81 -21.75 -0.96 21.15
C LEU A 81 -22.20 0.12 22.12
#